data_AF-A0A511HN45-F1
#
_entry.id   AF-A0A511HN45-F1
#
_cell.length_a   1.000
_cell.length_b   1.000
_cell.length_c   1.000
_cell.angle_alpha   90.00
_cell.angle_beta   90.00
_cell.angle_gamma   90.00
#
_symmetry.space_group_name_H-M   'P 1'
#
loop_
_entity.id
_entity.type
_entity.pdbx_description
1 polymer ?
#
loop_
_entity_poly.entity_id
_entity_poly.type
_entity_poly.pdbx_seq_one_letter_code
_entity_poly.pdbx_strand_id
1 'polypeptide(L)'
;MTPRTLTLAAALSAALTGTPTWAQSEERPDEDALFGGGQEETPTEAPAGEDSGRPDEDALFGGDGSAPAADVDPGTTGGATERQPPLTAPEEDRDADVLNGPATRSAFDTEDVVDDPLKIGGQFYLRGFMAGSENTSLRQTSFSAPTLVDGYLDARPSDRIRGFVVGRLNYDPAIPPRTTPDAPANPRVLLDQAWLRFDLERTVFFTVGKQHVKWGTGQIWNPTDFLSPQRRDPLAFVDLRTGVSMLKVHVPWESKGWNVYGILVMDDLGTDVGAITDPSGSPTSQAGGSDPVNRLGRLGGALRAEVLLGPAELGASAVAQNGRKPRFGLDVSSPLGPLDVYAEVALKEGTDRPLYRIPEGTTLEDIAQNGVQVEAYIPSGLTPQMTAGANYSFPYGENDLAVLGVEYFFNSTGYTGSFGYPYLLLKDAFNPLYLGRHYGAAYLFLDRPGPLERTSFNLFTLGNLSDRSFTTRLNVMHRALTYLTVEAYGSVNYGRRGGEFRLAVDVPEGLVVDGQPIPAFSIPAPTFQLGAGLRISL
;
A
#
# COMPACT_ATOMS: atom_id res chain seq x y z
N MET A 1 17.47 14.71 24.49
CA MET A 1 17.40 15.50 23.23
C MET A 1 18.24 16.75 23.42
N THR A 2 19.19 17.04 22.52
CA THR A 2 20.09 18.19 22.66
C THR A 2 19.46 19.43 22.02
N PRO A 3 19.76 20.65 22.52
CA PRO A 3 19.14 21.89 22.02
C PRO A 3 19.42 22.18 20.53
N ARG A 4 20.38 21.49 19.91
CA ARG A 4 20.72 21.60 18.48
C ARG A 4 19.71 20.91 17.53
N THR A 5 18.99 19.88 17.99
CA THR A 5 17.98 19.19 17.15
C THR A 5 16.66 19.97 17.05
N LEU A 6 16.34 20.80 18.05
CA LEU A 6 15.20 21.72 18.02
C LEU A 6 15.43 22.93 17.08
N THR A 7 16.69 23.36 16.90
CA THR A 7 17.02 24.50 16.04
C THR A 7 16.86 24.17 14.55
N LEU A 8 17.08 22.92 14.14
CA LEU A 8 16.92 22.49 12.75
C LEU A 8 15.43 22.39 12.35
N ALA A 9 14.58 21.91 13.27
CA ALA A 9 13.14 21.83 13.08
C ALA A 9 12.49 23.23 12.96
N ALA A 10 12.94 24.19 13.77
CA ALA A 10 12.48 25.58 13.68
C ALA A 10 12.98 26.30 12.41
N ALA A 11 14.20 26.00 11.94
CA ALA A 11 14.76 26.62 10.74
C ALA A 11 14.06 26.16 9.45
N LEU A 12 13.65 24.90 9.35
CA LEU A 12 12.85 24.42 8.21
C LEU A 12 11.43 25.00 8.20
N SER A 13 10.80 25.20 9.37
CA SER A 13 9.49 25.84 9.47
C SER A 13 9.52 27.35 9.19
N ALA A 14 10.63 28.04 9.51
CA ALA A 14 10.80 29.47 9.22
C ALA A 14 11.09 29.74 7.73
N ALA A 15 11.72 28.82 7.01
CA ALA A 15 11.99 28.96 5.58
C ALA A 15 10.71 28.91 4.71
N LEU A 16 9.66 28.23 5.17
CA LEU A 16 8.36 28.13 4.49
C LEU A 16 7.41 29.32 4.76
N THR A 17 7.78 30.23 5.67
CA THR A 17 6.95 31.40 6.04
C THR A 17 7.55 32.74 5.60
N GLY A 18 8.73 32.73 4.98
CA GLY A 18 9.55 33.92 4.72
C GLY A 18 9.90 34.19 3.26
N THR A 19 8.99 34.00 2.30
CA THR A 19 9.18 34.55 0.94
C THR A 19 8.62 35.97 0.85
N PRO A 20 9.41 36.97 0.42
CA PRO A 20 8.95 38.35 0.34
C PRO A 20 7.93 38.49 -0.79
N THR A 21 6.78 39.06 -0.44
CA THR A 21 5.77 39.59 -1.35
C THR A 21 6.39 40.68 -2.23
N TRP A 22 6.65 40.35 -3.49
CA TRP A 22 6.82 41.35 -4.55
C TRP A 22 5.48 41.49 -5.27
N ALA A 23 4.95 42.71 -5.22
CA ALA A 23 3.71 43.14 -5.84
C ALA A 23 3.97 43.71 -7.24
N GLN A 24 3.02 43.48 -8.16
CA GLN A 24 2.46 44.37 -9.20
C GLN A 24 1.78 43.46 -10.26
N SER A 25 0.45 43.30 -10.27
CA SER A 25 -0.57 44.20 -10.86
C SER A 25 -0.43 44.40 -12.37
N GLU A 26 -1.25 43.71 -13.17
CA GLU A 26 -2.14 44.27 -14.22
C GLU A 26 -2.84 43.13 -15.00
N GLU A 27 -4.14 43.34 -15.25
CA GLU A 27 -5.06 42.67 -16.19
C GLU A 27 -5.21 41.13 -16.17
N ARG A 28 -6.25 40.67 -15.47
CA ARG A 28 -6.96 39.42 -15.79
C ARG A 28 -8.05 39.74 -16.82
N PRO A 29 -8.18 39.01 -17.94
CA PRO A 29 -9.36 39.11 -18.79
C PRO A 29 -10.59 38.57 -18.06
N ASP A 30 -11.70 39.28 -18.25
CA ASP A 30 -13.04 38.96 -17.75
C ASP A 30 -13.55 37.63 -18.35
N GLU A 31 -14.09 36.75 -17.50
CA GLU A 31 -14.49 35.39 -17.86
C GLU A 31 -15.75 35.36 -18.77
N ASP A 32 -16.49 36.47 -18.87
CA ASP A 32 -17.67 36.63 -19.73
C ASP A 32 -17.35 36.80 -21.23
N ALA A 33 -16.07 36.99 -21.60
CA ALA A 33 -15.62 37.07 -23.00
C ALA A 33 -15.18 35.70 -23.59
N LEU A 34 -15.03 34.67 -22.75
CA LEU A 34 -14.52 33.35 -23.16
C LEU A 34 -15.63 32.30 -23.33
N PHE A 35 -16.80 32.52 -22.75
CA PHE A 35 -17.95 31.63 -22.86
C PHE A 35 -19.21 32.48 -23.07
N GLY A 36 -19.47 32.84 -24.33
CA GLY A 36 -20.51 33.79 -24.71
C GLY A 36 -21.84 33.60 -24.00
N GLY A 37 -22.21 34.59 -23.18
CA GLY A 37 -23.55 34.79 -22.65
C GLY A 37 -24.39 35.64 -23.62
N GLY A 38 -25.61 35.19 -23.90
CA GLY A 38 -26.57 35.90 -24.76
C GLY A 38 -28.00 35.36 -24.63
N GLN A 39 -28.66 35.80 -23.57
CA GLN A 39 -30.10 36.10 -23.34
C GLN A 39 -31.26 35.28 -23.94
N GLU A 40 -32.27 35.16 -23.06
CA GLU A 40 -33.63 34.62 -23.16
C GLU A 40 -34.52 35.21 -24.28
N GLU A 41 -35.45 34.39 -24.79
CA GLU A 41 -36.88 34.72 -25.00
C GLU A 41 -37.68 33.44 -25.38
N THR A 42 -38.88 33.26 -24.80
CA THR A 42 -39.94 32.24 -25.12
C THR A 42 -41.25 33.03 -25.44
N PRO A 43 -42.40 32.46 -25.91
CA PRO A 43 -42.71 31.14 -26.50
C PRO A 43 -43.63 31.17 -27.77
N THR A 44 -43.87 30.02 -28.42
CA THR A 44 -45.14 29.77 -29.19
C THR A 44 -45.60 28.30 -29.07
N GLU A 45 -46.92 28.16 -29.07
CA GLU A 45 -47.82 27.05 -28.73
C GLU A 45 -47.88 25.84 -29.72
N ALA A 46 -48.49 24.73 -29.26
CA ALA A 46 -48.46 23.32 -29.70
C ALA A 46 -49.11 22.94 -31.06
N PRO A 47 -49.09 21.64 -31.48
CA PRO A 47 -50.09 20.67 -30.99
C PRO A 47 -49.58 19.23 -30.71
N ALA A 48 -50.46 18.47 -30.06
CA ALA A 48 -50.31 17.11 -29.52
C ALA A 48 -50.22 15.97 -30.57
N GLY A 49 -49.60 14.85 -30.19
CA GLY A 49 -49.73 13.57 -30.90
C GLY A 49 -48.73 12.48 -30.49
N GLU A 50 -49.27 11.46 -29.83
CA GLU A 50 -48.87 10.05 -29.80
C GLU A 50 -47.84 9.50 -28.79
N ASP A 51 -48.33 8.42 -28.19
CA ASP A 51 -47.87 7.56 -27.10
C ASP A 51 -47.01 6.43 -27.68
N SER A 52 -45.85 6.17 -27.07
CA SER A 52 -45.15 4.89 -27.26
C SER A 52 -44.44 4.51 -25.97
N GLY A 53 -45.04 3.55 -25.28
CA GLY A 53 -44.66 3.04 -23.98
C GLY A 53 -43.24 2.46 -23.90
N ARG A 54 -42.68 2.61 -22.70
CA ARG A 54 -41.49 1.92 -22.22
C ARG A 54 -41.89 0.47 -21.86
N PRO A 55 -41.10 -0.56 -22.22
CA PRO A 55 -41.46 -1.95 -21.92
C PRO A 55 -41.44 -2.24 -20.41
N ASP A 56 -42.41 -3.04 -19.97
CA ASP A 56 -42.54 -3.60 -18.61
C ASP A 56 -41.35 -4.50 -18.25
N GLU A 57 -40.90 -4.37 -17.00
CA GLU A 57 -39.65 -4.94 -16.47
C GLU A 57 -39.74 -6.46 -16.22
N ASP A 58 -40.95 -7.02 -16.23
CA ASP A 58 -41.24 -8.45 -16.07
C ASP A 58 -40.94 -9.29 -17.34
N ALA A 59 -40.60 -8.66 -18.46
CA ALA A 59 -40.15 -9.34 -19.68
C ALA A 59 -38.63 -9.55 -19.75
N LEU A 60 -37.85 -8.96 -18.84
CA LEU A 60 -36.38 -8.99 -18.85
C LEU A 60 -35.77 -10.01 -17.87
N PHE A 61 -36.55 -10.49 -16.91
CA PHE A 61 -36.11 -11.51 -15.95
C PHE A 61 -37.22 -12.56 -15.81
N GLY A 62 -37.12 -13.64 -16.60
CA GLY A 62 -38.14 -14.69 -16.68
C GLY A 62 -38.62 -15.19 -15.32
N GLY A 63 -39.91 -14.98 -15.04
CA GLY A 63 -40.65 -15.67 -14.00
C GLY A 63 -41.29 -16.94 -14.53
N ASP A 64 -40.98 -18.08 -13.92
CA ASP A 64 -41.75 -19.31 -14.12
C ASP A 64 -42.90 -19.34 -13.11
N GLY A 65 -44.10 -19.20 -13.64
CA GLY A 65 -45.35 -19.36 -12.91
C GLY A 65 -45.70 -20.83 -12.68
N SER A 66 -46.32 -21.11 -11.53
CA SER A 66 -47.21 -22.25 -11.32
C SER A 66 -48.08 -22.00 -10.07
N ALA A 67 -49.33 -21.62 -10.29
CA ALA A 67 -50.46 -21.81 -9.36
C ALA A 67 -51.57 -22.52 -10.16
N PRO A 68 -52.50 -23.31 -9.55
CA PRO A 68 -53.57 -22.76 -8.67
C PRO A 68 -53.91 -23.76 -7.51
N ALA A 69 -54.87 -23.60 -6.59
CA ALA A 69 -56.16 -22.91 -6.55
C ALA A 69 -56.61 -22.69 -5.09
N ALA A 70 -57.64 -21.86 -4.92
CA ALA A 70 -58.30 -21.47 -3.67
C ALA A 70 -59.29 -22.52 -3.12
N ASP A 71 -59.56 -22.50 -1.80
CA ASP A 71 -60.94 -22.47 -1.27
C ASP A 71 -61.05 -22.05 0.21
N VAL A 72 -62.27 -21.61 0.55
CA VAL A 72 -62.81 -20.73 1.62
C VAL A 72 -63.11 -21.41 2.98
N ASP A 73 -62.68 -20.76 4.10
CA ASP A 73 -63.37 -20.42 5.41
C ASP A 73 -64.03 -21.52 6.34
N PRO A 74 -64.55 -21.21 7.56
CA PRO A 74 -63.88 -21.13 8.89
C PRO A 74 -64.53 -21.99 10.03
N GLY A 75 -63.96 -21.95 11.25
CA GLY A 75 -64.77 -21.97 12.48
C GLY A 75 -64.25 -22.66 13.77
N THR A 76 -64.09 -21.83 14.83
CA THR A 76 -64.34 -22.09 16.28
C THR A 76 -63.27 -22.90 17.06
N THR A 77 -62.73 -22.45 18.21
CA THR A 77 -63.43 -22.15 19.48
C THR A 77 -62.51 -21.50 20.54
N GLY A 78 -63.09 -20.59 21.35
CA GLY A 78 -62.80 -20.22 22.76
C GLY A 78 -61.46 -19.51 23.09
N GLY A 79 -61.35 -18.38 23.79
CA GLY A 79 -62.26 -17.66 24.68
C GLY A 79 -61.85 -17.80 26.16
N ALA A 80 -61.11 -16.83 26.70
CA ALA A 80 -61.14 -16.44 28.13
C ALA A 80 -60.49 -15.07 28.33
N THR A 81 -61.25 -14.14 28.89
CA THR A 81 -60.86 -12.79 29.31
C THR A 81 -60.92 -12.75 30.83
N GLU A 82 -59.87 -12.29 31.52
CA GLU A 82 -59.98 -11.80 32.90
C GLU A 82 -59.19 -10.50 33.10
N ARG A 83 -59.83 -9.54 33.80
CA ARG A 83 -59.39 -8.20 34.20
C ARG A 83 -59.13 -8.26 35.72
N GLN A 84 -57.97 -7.83 36.27
CA GLN A 84 -57.66 -6.55 36.98
C GLN A 84 -56.67 -6.86 38.15
N PRO A 85 -56.01 -5.90 38.87
CA PRO A 85 -55.41 -4.59 38.55
C PRO A 85 -53.93 -4.48 39.11
N PRO A 86 -53.22 -3.31 39.08
CA PRO A 86 -51.76 -3.25 39.03
C PRO A 86 -51.07 -3.06 40.40
N LEU A 87 -49.82 -3.50 40.51
CA LEU A 87 -48.92 -3.14 41.61
C LEU A 87 -47.50 -2.88 41.11
N THR A 88 -46.99 -1.73 41.56
CA THR A 88 -45.59 -1.32 41.76
C THR A 88 -44.71 -1.06 40.53
N ALA A 89 -44.37 0.23 40.38
CA ALA A 89 -43.30 0.74 39.54
C ALA A 89 -41.96 0.03 39.85
N PRO A 90 -41.11 -0.26 38.85
CA PRO A 90 -39.71 -0.51 39.13
C PRO A 90 -39.03 0.84 39.34
N GLU A 91 -38.42 1.01 40.51
CA GLU A 91 -37.39 2.01 40.74
C GLU A 91 -36.32 1.84 39.66
N GLU A 92 -36.01 2.94 38.95
CA GLU A 92 -34.87 3.00 38.04
C GLU A 92 -33.60 2.73 38.85
N ASP A 93 -33.01 1.55 38.65
CA ASP A 93 -31.67 1.20 39.13
C ASP A 93 -30.65 2.14 38.49
N ARG A 94 -30.43 3.30 39.12
CA ARG A 94 -29.37 4.26 38.75
C ARG A 94 -28.00 3.60 38.66
N ASP A 95 -27.78 2.51 39.39
CA ASP A 95 -26.53 1.76 39.41
C ASP A 95 -26.34 0.89 38.14
N ALA A 96 -27.43 0.51 37.46
CA ALA A 96 -27.37 -0.22 36.19
C ALA A 96 -27.01 0.68 34.99
N ASP A 97 -27.42 1.95 35.01
CA ASP A 97 -27.08 2.93 33.96
C ASP A 97 -25.61 3.40 34.01
N VAL A 98 -25.01 3.40 35.21
CA VAL A 98 -23.59 3.80 35.39
C VAL A 98 -22.63 2.70 34.92
N LEU A 99 -23.03 1.43 34.99
CA LEU A 99 -22.19 0.30 34.58
C LEU A 99 -22.36 -0.11 33.11
N ASN A 100 -23.52 0.14 32.51
CA ASN A 100 -23.81 -0.22 31.12
C ASN A 100 -23.58 0.92 30.11
N GLY A 101 -23.30 2.14 30.58
CA GLY A 101 -23.26 3.33 29.74
C GLY A 101 -24.64 3.63 29.14
N PRO A 102 -24.85 4.80 28.50
CA PRO A 102 -26.10 5.05 27.81
C PRO A 102 -26.34 3.94 26.77
N ALA A 103 -27.53 3.35 26.76
CA ALA A 103 -27.91 2.33 25.78
C ALA A 103 -27.50 2.79 24.38
N THR A 104 -26.53 2.11 23.77
CA THR A 104 -26.12 2.38 22.40
C THR A 104 -27.30 2.05 21.50
N ARG A 105 -28.08 3.06 21.09
CA ARG A 105 -29.08 2.89 20.03
C ARG A 105 -28.33 2.33 18.82
N SER A 106 -28.83 1.21 18.27
CA SER A 106 -28.30 0.69 17.02
C SER A 106 -28.43 1.79 15.99
N ALA A 107 -27.32 2.11 15.31
CA ALA A 107 -27.31 3.18 14.32
C ALA A 107 -28.12 2.83 13.06
N PHE A 108 -28.67 1.61 12.99
CA PHE A 108 -29.64 1.17 12.00
C PHE A 108 -31.10 1.47 12.40
N ASP A 109 -31.33 2.01 13.60
CA ASP A 109 -32.68 2.23 14.15
C ASP A 109 -33.11 3.72 14.08
N THR A 110 -32.34 4.58 13.39
CA THR A 110 -32.60 6.04 13.28
C THR A 110 -33.08 6.44 11.89
N GLU A 111 -33.88 7.51 11.78
CA GLU A 111 -34.43 8.02 10.50
C GLU A 111 -33.38 8.63 9.55
N ASP A 112 -32.14 8.85 10.02
CA ASP A 112 -31.00 9.37 9.22
C ASP A 112 -30.19 8.27 8.48
N VAL A 113 -30.72 7.05 8.37
CA VAL A 113 -30.03 5.92 7.73
C VAL A 113 -29.90 6.17 6.22
N VAL A 114 -28.66 6.12 5.73
CA VAL A 114 -28.34 6.18 4.30
C VAL A 114 -28.75 4.86 3.62
N ASP A 115 -29.23 4.93 2.37
CA ASP A 115 -29.43 3.74 1.53
C ASP A 115 -28.12 2.92 1.44
N ASP A 116 -28.21 1.62 1.77
CA ASP A 116 -27.10 0.66 1.83
C ASP A 116 -26.04 0.95 2.93
N PRO A 117 -26.42 0.83 4.22
CA PRO A 117 -25.56 1.15 5.36
C PRO A 117 -24.48 0.10 5.65
N LEU A 118 -24.50 -1.05 4.95
CA LEU A 118 -23.49 -2.10 5.09
C LEU A 118 -23.19 -2.75 3.74
N LYS A 119 -21.95 -2.57 3.28
CA LYS A 119 -21.42 -3.28 2.12
C LYS A 119 -20.54 -4.43 2.54
N ILE A 120 -20.70 -5.55 1.85
CA ILE A 120 -19.88 -6.75 1.99
C ILE A 120 -19.31 -7.06 0.61
N GLY A 121 -18.02 -7.31 0.55
CA GLY A 121 -17.38 -7.73 -0.69
C GLY A 121 -16.03 -8.34 -0.42
N GLY A 122 -15.25 -8.49 -1.49
CA GLY A 122 -13.95 -9.10 -1.34
C GLY A 122 -13.22 -9.37 -2.63
N GLN A 123 -12.09 -10.05 -2.47
CA GLN A 123 -11.27 -10.51 -3.57
C GLN A 123 -10.91 -11.97 -3.34
N PHE A 124 -11.01 -12.77 -4.40
CA PHE A 124 -10.46 -14.11 -4.44
C PHE A 124 -9.40 -14.16 -5.55
N TYR A 125 -8.16 -14.45 -5.20
CA TYR A 125 -7.04 -14.42 -6.12
C TYR A 125 -6.20 -15.69 -6.01
N LEU A 126 -6.27 -16.51 -7.06
CA LEU A 126 -5.39 -17.66 -7.27
C LEU A 126 -4.22 -17.20 -8.13
N ARG A 127 -2.98 -17.50 -7.73
CA ARG A 127 -1.82 -17.29 -8.59
C ARG A 127 -0.88 -18.48 -8.50
N GLY A 128 -0.26 -18.81 -9.63
CA GLY A 128 0.79 -19.82 -9.72
C GLY A 128 2.00 -19.24 -10.43
N PHE A 129 3.20 -19.51 -9.93
CA PHE A 129 4.42 -19.06 -10.58
C PHE A 129 5.58 -20.04 -10.40
N MET A 130 6.53 -19.97 -11.33
CA MET A 130 7.78 -20.70 -11.29
C MET A 130 8.95 -19.76 -11.61
N ALA A 131 10.10 -20.02 -10.99
CA ALA A 131 11.32 -19.22 -11.15
C ALA A 131 12.48 -20.11 -11.59
N GLY A 132 12.90 -19.98 -12.84
CA GLY A 132 14.05 -20.68 -13.39
C GLY A 132 15.36 -20.04 -12.96
N SER A 133 16.37 -20.87 -12.75
CA SER A 133 17.73 -20.44 -12.38
C SER A 133 18.78 -21.13 -13.27
N GLU A 134 19.98 -20.56 -13.33
CA GLU A 134 21.08 -21.11 -14.13
C GLU A 134 21.37 -22.56 -13.75
N ASN A 135 21.68 -23.38 -14.75
CA ASN A 135 22.05 -24.80 -14.58
C ASN A 135 21.03 -25.66 -13.81
N THR A 136 19.79 -25.17 -13.64
CA THR A 136 18.72 -25.90 -12.97
C THR A 136 17.76 -26.47 -14.01
N SER A 137 17.53 -27.78 -13.98
CA SER A 137 16.57 -28.40 -14.90
C SER A 137 15.14 -27.97 -14.57
N LEU A 138 14.26 -27.92 -15.57
CA LEU A 138 12.83 -27.60 -15.37
C LEU A 138 12.16 -28.55 -14.36
N ARG A 139 12.62 -29.79 -14.25
CA ARG A 139 12.11 -30.79 -13.29
C ARG A 139 12.43 -30.45 -11.82
N GLN A 140 13.43 -29.63 -11.59
CA GLN A 140 13.88 -29.20 -10.26
C GLN A 140 13.53 -27.73 -9.97
N THR A 141 12.83 -27.07 -10.90
CA THR A 141 12.41 -25.69 -10.73
C THR A 141 11.29 -25.61 -9.69
N SER A 142 11.43 -24.71 -8.71
CA SER A 142 10.41 -24.51 -7.68
C SER A 142 9.13 -23.91 -8.25
N PHE A 143 8.00 -24.36 -7.72
CA PHE A 143 6.67 -23.86 -8.05
C PHE A 143 5.95 -23.41 -6.77
N SER A 144 5.17 -22.35 -6.86
CA SER A 144 4.37 -21.79 -5.76
C SER A 144 2.99 -21.45 -6.30
N ALA A 145 1.94 -21.72 -5.51
CA ALA A 145 0.54 -21.53 -5.92
C ALA A 145 -0.31 -20.79 -4.86
N PRO A 146 0.12 -19.62 -4.36
CA PRO A 146 -0.55 -18.94 -3.28
C PRO A 146 -1.95 -18.48 -3.69
N THR A 147 -2.89 -18.68 -2.79
CA THR A 147 -4.28 -18.29 -2.83
C THR A 147 -4.50 -17.19 -1.80
N LEU A 148 -5.07 -16.07 -2.24
CA LEU A 148 -5.38 -14.92 -1.42
C LEU A 148 -6.88 -14.69 -1.41
N VAL A 149 -7.47 -14.58 -0.23
CA VAL A 149 -8.88 -14.24 -0.05
C VAL A 149 -8.97 -13.05 0.88
N ASP A 150 -9.43 -11.92 0.37
CA ASP A 150 -9.75 -10.74 1.14
C ASP A 150 -11.26 -10.63 1.27
N GLY A 151 -11.78 -10.53 2.49
CA GLY A 151 -13.18 -10.24 2.76
C GLY A 151 -13.29 -8.93 3.52
N TYR A 152 -14.15 -8.03 3.06
CA TYR A 152 -14.36 -6.74 3.72
C TYR A 152 -15.80 -6.51 4.15
N LEU A 153 -15.94 -5.74 5.23
CA LEU A 153 -17.19 -5.18 5.74
C LEU A 153 -17.01 -3.65 5.82
N ASP A 154 -17.90 -2.91 5.16
CA ASP A 154 -17.91 -1.43 5.14
C ASP A 154 -19.26 -0.94 5.67
N ALA A 155 -19.28 -0.55 6.95
CA ALA A 155 -20.47 -0.04 7.62
C ALA A 155 -20.48 1.49 7.59
N ARG A 156 -21.58 2.09 7.13
CA ARG A 156 -21.80 3.53 7.01
C ARG A 156 -23.16 3.90 7.59
N PRO A 157 -23.30 3.86 8.93
CA PRO A 157 -24.58 4.17 9.56
C PRO A 157 -25.05 5.61 9.32
N SER A 158 -24.13 6.53 9.02
CA SER A 158 -24.45 7.90 8.60
C SER A 158 -23.37 8.41 7.65
N ASP A 159 -23.56 9.60 7.07
CA ASP A 159 -22.57 10.25 6.21
C ASP A 159 -21.31 10.73 6.97
N ARG A 160 -21.37 10.74 8.31
CA ARG A 160 -20.30 11.20 9.21
C ARG A 160 -19.54 10.08 9.92
N ILE A 161 -20.02 8.83 9.83
CA ILE A 161 -19.40 7.69 10.51
C ILE A 161 -19.22 6.55 9.52
N ARG A 162 -18.00 6.00 9.44
CA ARG A 162 -17.68 4.82 8.64
C ARG A 162 -16.79 3.85 9.41
N GLY A 163 -17.21 2.60 9.53
CA GLY A 163 -16.40 1.50 10.03
C GLY A 163 -15.99 0.58 8.89
N PHE A 164 -14.73 0.15 8.87
CA PHE A 164 -14.22 -0.72 7.81
C PHE A 164 -13.31 -1.80 8.38
N VAL A 165 -13.52 -3.05 7.96
CA VAL A 165 -12.72 -4.21 8.36
C VAL A 165 -12.38 -5.04 7.13
N VAL A 166 -11.13 -5.50 7.04
CA VAL A 166 -10.67 -6.44 6.02
C VAL A 166 -9.91 -7.58 6.68
N GLY A 167 -10.41 -8.81 6.51
CA GLY A 167 -9.70 -10.03 6.84
C GLY A 167 -9.07 -10.63 5.59
N ARG A 168 -7.81 -11.10 5.71
CA ARG A 168 -7.06 -11.73 4.63
C ARG A 168 -6.69 -13.17 5.00
N LEU A 169 -7.03 -14.12 4.14
CA LEU A 169 -6.57 -15.50 4.18
C LEU A 169 -5.49 -15.70 3.11
N ASN A 170 -4.38 -16.33 3.49
CA ASN A 170 -3.34 -16.76 2.56
C ASN A 170 -3.09 -18.26 2.72
N TYR A 171 -2.99 -18.97 1.59
CA TYR A 171 -2.74 -20.41 1.55
C TYR A 171 -1.93 -20.77 0.31
N ASP A 172 -0.83 -21.52 0.47
CA ASP A 172 -0.07 -22.05 -0.67
C ASP A 172 -0.03 -23.59 -0.60
N PRO A 173 -0.71 -24.31 -1.49
CA PRO A 173 -0.71 -25.78 -1.49
C PRO A 173 0.65 -26.38 -1.89
N ALA A 174 1.57 -25.59 -2.45
CA ALA A 174 2.92 -26.05 -2.79
C ALA A 174 3.88 -26.06 -1.59
N ILE A 175 3.48 -25.47 -0.46
CA ILE A 175 4.26 -25.42 0.77
C ILE A 175 3.61 -26.36 1.80
N PRO A 176 4.38 -27.23 2.48
CA PRO A 176 3.80 -28.12 3.49
C PRO A 176 3.14 -27.30 4.63
N PRO A 177 2.12 -27.85 5.30
CA PRO A 177 1.59 -27.25 6.53
C PRO A 177 2.70 -27.06 7.55
N ARG A 178 2.52 -26.10 8.47
CA ARG A 178 3.51 -25.74 9.50
C ARG A 178 4.10 -26.99 10.18
N THR A 179 5.38 -27.27 9.89
CA THR A 179 6.09 -28.45 10.40
C THR A 179 6.89 -28.16 11.67
N THR A 180 7.22 -26.90 11.94
CA THR A 180 7.94 -26.46 13.13
C THR A 180 7.26 -25.26 13.80
N PRO A 181 7.48 -25.04 15.11
CA PRO A 181 7.02 -23.83 15.79
C PRO A 181 7.56 -22.52 15.20
N ASP A 182 8.60 -22.55 14.37
CA ASP A 182 9.15 -21.32 13.76
C ASP A 182 8.69 -21.12 12.30
N ALA A 183 8.05 -22.13 11.69
CA ALA A 183 7.52 -22.01 10.33
C ALA A 183 6.23 -21.16 10.30
N PRO A 184 6.02 -20.34 9.24
CA PRO A 184 4.76 -19.64 9.04
C PRO A 184 3.57 -20.62 8.99
N ALA A 185 2.43 -20.19 9.51
CA ALA A 185 1.20 -20.97 9.38
C ALA A 185 0.79 -21.05 7.89
N ASN A 186 0.29 -22.22 7.48
CA ASN A 186 -0.29 -22.44 6.15
C ASN A 186 -1.50 -23.38 6.31
N PRO A 187 -2.75 -22.88 6.25
CA PRO A 187 -3.16 -21.52 5.90
C PRO A 187 -2.88 -20.48 7.00
N ARG A 188 -2.93 -19.20 6.63
CA ARG A 188 -2.74 -18.05 7.52
C ARG A 188 -3.88 -17.05 7.41
N VAL A 189 -4.32 -16.53 8.54
CA VAL A 189 -5.27 -15.41 8.62
C VAL A 189 -4.56 -14.15 9.12
N LEU A 190 -4.84 -13.03 8.48
CA LEU A 190 -4.30 -11.71 8.77
C LEU A 190 -5.46 -10.71 8.93
N LEU A 191 -5.33 -9.80 9.90
CA LEU A 191 -6.13 -8.58 9.93
C LEU A 191 -5.41 -7.54 9.08
N ASP A 192 -5.96 -7.24 7.90
CA ASP A 192 -5.37 -6.26 7.00
C ASP A 192 -5.69 -4.84 7.47
N GLN A 193 -6.99 -4.52 7.54
CA GLN A 193 -7.49 -3.24 8.03
C GLN A 193 -8.62 -3.45 9.04
N ALA A 194 -8.71 -2.53 10.01
CA ALA A 194 -9.80 -2.42 10.96
C ALA A 194 -9.78 -1.00 11.54
N TRP A 195 -10.64 -0.12 11.04
CA TRP A 195 -10.65 1.27 11.43
C TRP A 195 -12.05 1.88 11.48
N LEU A 196 -12.18 2.94 12.28
CA LEU A 196 -13.36 3.80 12.37
C LEU A 196 -12.98 5.21 11.91
N ARG A 197 -13.77 5.80 11.04
CA ARG A 197 -13.63 7.18 10.59
C ARG A 197 -14.83 8.01 11.01
N PHE A 198 -14.57 9.21 11.52
CA PHE A 198 -15.59 10.20 11.85
C PHE A 198 -15.04 11.62 11.76
N ASP A 199 -15.90 12.62 11.89
CA ASP A 199 -15.52 14.04 11.89
C ASP A 199 -16.09 14.81 13.08
N LEU A 200 -15.42 15.91 13.43
CA LEU A 200 -15.95 16.97 14.27
C LEU A 200 -16.27 18.17 13.39
N GLU A 201 -17.54 18.55 13.38
CA GLU A 201 -18.08 19.72 12.65
C GLU A 201 -17.63 19.78 11.17
N ARG A 202 -17.42 18.62 10.53
CA ARG A 202 -16.87 18.49 9.15
C ARG A 202 -15.56 19.26 8.92
N THR A 203 -14.83 19.57 9.99
CA THR A 203 -13.62 20.40 9.97
C THR A 203 -12.39 19.59 10.36
N VAL A 204 -12.53 18.70 11.34
CA VAL A 204 -11.45 17.82 11.79
C VAL A 204 -11.87 16.38 11.60
N PHE A 205 -11.11 15.63 10.80
CA PHE A 205 -11.41 14.25 10.45
C PHE A 205 -10.50 13.30 11.21
N PHE A 206 -11.08 12.25 11.79
CA PHE A 206 -10.39 11.23 12.57
C PHE A 206 -10.49 9.89 11.86
N THR A 207 -9.39 9.15 11.79
CA THR A 207 -9.39 7.72 11.45
C THR A 207 -8.61 6.97 12.53
N VAL A 208 -9.29 6.08 13.24
CA VAL A 208 -8.75 5.34 14.39
C VAL A 208 -8.72 3.86 14.07
N GLY A 209 -7.56 3.22 14.22
CA GLY A 209 -7.39 1.78 14.01
C GLY A 209 -6.33 1.44 12.97
N LYS A 210 -6.32 0.17 12.57
CA LYS A 210 -5.38 -0.40 11.60
C LYS A 210 -5.78 -0.02 10.19
N GLN A 211 -5.01 0.84 9.53
CA GLN A 211 -5.37 1.41 8.23
C GLN A 211 -4.17 1.47 7.29
N HIS A 212 -4.41 1.44 5.99
CA HIS A 212 -3.37 1.74 5.02
C HIS A 212 -3.07 3.24 5.00
N VAL A 213 -1.78 3.55 4.91
CA VAL A 213 -1.29 4.90 4.68
C VAL A 213 -0.14 4.80 3.67
N LYS A 214 -0.15 5.67 2.68
CA LYS A 214 0.96 5.85 1.74
C LYS A 214 1.34 7.31 1.77
N TRP A 215 2.61 7.59 2.02
CA TRP A 215 3.23 8.89 1.81
C TRP A 215 4.23 8.83 0.68
N GLY A 216 4.44 9.97 0.02
CA GLY A 216 5.34 10.09 -1.13
C GLY A 216 4.63 9.97 -2.48
N THR A 217 5.33 10.45 -3.52
CA THR A 217 4.91 10.59 -4.91
C THR A 217 5.51 9.53 -5.84
N GLY A 218 6.53 8.80 -5.41
CA GLY A 218 7.22 7.75 -6.16
C GLY A 218 6.33 6.57 -6.55
N GLN A 219 6.69 5.93 -7.65
CA GLN A 219 5.98 4.78 -8.22
C GLN A 219 6.66 3.47 -7.85
N ILE A 220 7.99 3.42 -7.96
CA ILE A 220 8.82 2.22 -7.70
C ILE A 220 9.45 2.29 -6.30
N TRP A 221 10.14 3.39 -6.01
CA TRP A 221 10.80 3.65 -4.74
C TRP A 221 10.10 4.80 -4.01
N ASN A 222 9.73 4.57 -2.74
CA ASN A 222 9.10 5.55 -1.87
C ASN A 222 9.93 5.71 -0.59
N PRO A 223 11.04 6.47 -0.65
CA PRO A 223 11.89 6.67 0.53
C PRO A 223 11.17 7.40 1.67
N THR A 224 10.11 8.17 1.38
CA THR A 224 9.33 8.92 2.38
C THR A 224 8.12 8.17 2.95
N ASP A 225 7.87 6.93 2.54
CA ASP A 225 6.85 6.04 3.13
C ASP A 225 7.31 5.54 4.52
N PHE A 226 7.34 6.45 5.49
CA PHE A 226 7.88 6.20 6.83
C PHE A 226 6.94 5.44 7.76
N LEU A 227 5.64 5.47 7.44
CA LEU A 227 4.60 4.88 8.28
C LEU A 227 4.38 3.41 7.97
N SER A 228 4.74 2.96 6.77
CA SER A 228 4.73 1.56 6.39
C SER A 228 6.00 0.87 6.91
N PRO A 229 5.91 -0.13 7.81
CA PRO A 229 7.08 -0.88 8.29
C PRO A 229 7.73 -1.71 7.17
N GLN A 230 6.97 -1.99 6.11
CA GLN A 230 7.38 -2.82 4.99
C GLN A 230 7.52 -1.98 3.72
N ARG A 231 8.59 -2.26 2.98
CA ARG A 231 8.77 -1.69 1.64
C ARG A 231 7.79 -2.35 0.68
N ARG A 232 7.25 -1.53 -0.24
CA ARG A 232 6.40 -2.01 -1.32
C ARG A 232 7.21 -2.88 -2.26
N ASP A 233 6.62 -3.99 -2.71
CA ASP A 233 7.12 -4.73 -3.87
C ASP A 233 6.50 -4.12 -5.15
N PRO A 234 7.28 -3.42 -6.00
CA PRO A 234 6.77 -2.84 -7.24
C PRO A 234 6.45 -3.90 -8.31
N LEU A 235 6.91 -5.14 -8.14
CA LEU A 235 6.70 -6.25 -9.07
C LEU A 235 5.40 -7.01 -8.81
N ALA A 236 4.79 -6.84 -7.65
CA ALA A 236 3.58 -7.56 -7.26
C ALA A 236 2.34 -7.00 -7.95
N PHE A 237 1.43 -7.89 -8.39
CA PHE A 237 0.11 -7.48 -8.90
C PHE A 237 -0.79 -6.89 -7.80
N VAL A 238 -0.58 -7.34 -6.56
CA VAL A 238 -1.35 -6.93 -5.39
C VAL A 238 -0.39 -6.58 -4.27
N ASP A 239 -0.66 -5.47 -3.57
CA ASP A 239 0.11 -5.09 -2.38
C ASP A 239 -0.31 -5.98 -1.20
N LEU A 240 0.65 -6.74 -0.67
CA LEU A 240 0.40 -7.67 0.43
C LEU A 240 0.66 -7.06 1.81
N ARG A 241 1.21 -5.84 1.86
CA ARG A 241 1.43 -5.13 3.11
C ARG A 241 0.09 -4.95 3.82
N THR A 242 0.10 -5.10 5.14
CA THR A 242 -1.09 -4.81 5.96
C THR A 242 -1.10 -3.37 6.42
N GLY A 243 -2.26 -2.90 6.85
CA GLY A 243 -2.40 -1.61 7.52
C GLY A 243 -1.53 -1.47 8.77
N VAL A 244 -1.49 -0.25 9.28
CA VAL A 244 -0.73 0.14 10.47
C VAL A 244 -1.69 0.71 11.50
N SER A 245 -1.57 0.27 12.75
CA SER A 245 -2.43 0.71 13.85
C SER A 245 -2.08 2.13 14.26
N MET A 246 -3.01 3.06 14.04
CA MET A 246 -2.78 4.48 14.33
C MET A 246 -4.07 5.23 14.65
N LEU A 247 -3.90 6.40 15.26
CA LEU A 247 -4.87 7.48 15.25
C LEU A 247 -4.37 8.53 14.26
N LYS A 248 -5.16 8.82 13.23
CA LYS A 248 -4.91 9.87 12.24
C LYS A 248 -5.91 11.00 12.44
N VAL A 249 -5.41 12.22 12.51
CA VAL A 249 -6.17 13.47 12.52
C VAL A 249 -5.83 14.22 11.23
N HIS A 250 -6.84 14.65 10.48
CA HIS A 250 -6.70 15.40 9.23
C HIS A 250 -7.50 16.69 9.31
N VAL A 251 -6.83 17.80 9.02
CA VAL A 251 -7.41 19.15 8.97
C VAL A 251 -7.13 19.74 7.59
N PRO A 252 -8.13 19.73 6.68
CA PRO A 252 -8.02 20.44 5.41
C PRO A 252 -8.23 21.94 5.61
N TRP A 253 -7.42 22.76 4.94
CA TRP A 253 -7.64 24.20 4.80
C TRP A 253 -7.83 24.52 3.32
N GLU A 254 -9.05 24.31 2.85
CA GLU A 254 -9.43 24.32 1.44
C GLU A 254 -9.13 25.66 0.76
N SER A 255 -9.45 26.79 1.43
CA SER A 255 -9.21 28.13 0.87
C SER A 255 -7.73 28.45 0.57
N LYS A 256 -6.80 27.65 1.10
CA LYS A 256 -5.36 27.75 0.85
C LYS A 256 -4.80 26.55 0.08
N GLY A 257 -5.60 25.51 -0.17
CA GLY A 257 -5.14 24.25 -0.76
C GLY A 257 -4.16 23.50 0.14
N TRP A 258 -4.33 23.57 1.47
CA TRP A 258 -3.45 22.89 2.42
C TRP A 258 -4.14 21.69 3.05
N ASN A 259 -3.38 20.64 3.32
CA ASN A 259 -3.81 19.51 4.14
C ASN A 259 -2.79 19.26 5.25
N VAL A 260 -3.25 19.21 6.50
CA VAL A 260 -2.39 18.95 7.66
C VAL A 260 -2.83 17.65 8.34
N TYR A 261 -1.85 16.81 8.66
CA TYR A 261 -2.07 15.53 9.31
C TYR A 261 -1.25 15.43 10.60
N GLY A 262 -1.93 15.03 11.67
CA GLY A 262 -1.30 14.59 12.92
C GLY A 262 -1.58 13.11 13.14
N ILE A 263 -0.54 12.34 13.42
CA ILE A 263 -0.66 10.88 13.54
C ILE A 263 0.03 10.40 14.82
N LEU A 264 -0.68 9.56 15.56
CA LEU A 264 -0.13 8.76 16.66
C LEU A 264 -0.10 7.30 16.22
N VAL A 265 1.09 6.72 16.13
CA VAL A 265 1.32 5.36 15.67
C VAL A 265 1.51 4.43 16.86
N MET A 266 0.81 3.31 16.86
CA MET A 266 0.86 2.30 17.92
C MET A 266 1.76 1.12 17.56
N ASP A 267 1.92 0.86 16.26
CA ASP A 267 2.79 -0.19 15.76
C ASP A 267 4.27 0.24 15.78
N ASP A 268 5.15 -0.75 15.60
CA ASP A 268 6.56 -0.51 15.37
C ASP A 268 6.77 -0.03 13.93
N LEU A 269 7.30 1.19 13.75
CA LEU A 269 7.61 1.76 12.43
C LEU A 269 8.83 1.12 11.73
N GLY A 270 9.36 0.06 12.32
CA GLY A 270 10.44 -0.75 11.79
C GLY A 270 11.77 -0.03 11.70
N THR A 271 12.75 -0.70 11.10
CA THR A 271 14.08 -0.11 10.83
C THR A 271 14.11 0.59 9.47
N ASP A 272 15.14 1.39 9.24
CA ASP A 272 15.46 2.04 7.96
C ASP A 272 15.61 1.07 6.77
N VAL A 273 15.94 -0.19 7.03
CA VAL A 273 15.94 -1.30 6.06
C VAL A 273 14.58 -2.01 5.92
N GLY A 274 13.50 -1.45 6.48
CA GLY A 274 12.21 -2.11 6.59
C GLY A 274 12.22 -3.24 7.63
N ALA A 275 11.05 -3.77 7.95
CA ALA A 275 10.94 -5.05 8.62
C ALA A 275 11.31 -6.17 7.64
N ILE A 276 12.11 -7.16 8.07
CA ILE A 276 12.20 -8.39 7.28
C ILE A 276 10.82 -9.02 7.30
N THR A 277 10.34 -9.38 6.13
CA THR A 277 9.05 -10.01 5.97
C THR A 277 9.20 -11.48 5.59
N ASP A 278 8.24 -12.30 5.97
CA ASP A 278 8.07 -13.61 5.34
C ASP A 278 7.57 -13.43 3.90
N PRO A 279 7.53 -14.50 3.09
CA PRO A 279 7.01 -14.46 1.71
C PRO A 279 5.55 -14.00 1.57
N SER A 280 4.81 -13.82 2.67
CA SER A 280 3.45 -13.30 2.69
C SER A 280 3.37 -11.80 3.00
N GLY A 281 4.51 -11.11 3.14
CA GLY A 281 4.55 -9.70 3.48
C GLY A 281 4.16 -9.47 4.94
N SER A 282 4.54 -10.35 5.86
CA SER A 282 4.38 -10.10 7.29
C SER A 282 5.74 -10.03 7.99
N PRO A 283 5.95 -9.12 8.96
CA PRO A 283 7.25 -8.98 9.61
C PRO A 283 7.68 -10.29 10.30
N THR A 284 8.84 -10.86 9.95
CA THR A 284 9.41 -12.08 10.55
C THR A 284 10.28 -11.80 11.77
N SER A 285 10.65 -10.55 11.99
CA SER A 285 11.29 -10.09 13.21
C SER A 285 10.58 -8.83 13.68
N GLN A 286 10.34 -8.70 14.99
CA GLN A 286 10.09 -7.39 15.59
C GLN A 286 11.18 -6.48 15.05
N ALA A 287 10.81 -5.53 14.22
CA ALA A 287 11.76 -4.76 13.45
C ALA A 287 12.43 -3.71 14.34
N GLY A 288 13.02 -4.10 15.48
CA GLY A 288 13.98 -3.33 16.30
C GLY A 288 13.88 -3.58 17.81
N GLY A 289 14.05 -4.83 18.20
CA GLY A 289 14.31 -5.21 19.60
C GLY A 289 13.18 -5.99 20.25
N SER A 290 13.50 -6.60 21.39
CA SER A 290 12.62 -7.46 22.19
C SER A 290 11.61 -6.70 23.05
N ASP A 291 11.62 -5.37 23.02
CA ASP A 291 10.70 -4.56 23.82
C ASP A 291 9.33 -4.48 23.13
N PRO A 292 8.25 -4.90 23.81
CA PRO A 292 6.91 -4.84 23.24
C PRO A 292 6.47 -3.38 23.04
N VAL A 293 5.76 -3.10 21.94
CA VAL A 293 5.18 -1.78 21.62
C VAL A 293 3.96 -1.42 22.47
N ASN A 294 3.56 -2.30 23.39
CA ASN A 294 2.40 -2.14 24.28
C ASN A 294 2.62 -1.14 25.44
N ARG A 295 3.51 -0.15 25.27
CA ARG A 295 3.84 0.86 26.29
C ARG A 295 3.68 2.26 25.68
N LEU A 296 3.13 3.20 26.43
CA LEU A 296 2.96 4.59 25.98
C LEU A 296 4.29 5.22 25.50
N GLY A 297 5.40 4.90 26.15
CA GLY A 297 6.73 5.37 25.77
C GLY A 297 7.29 4.80 24.47
N ARG A 298 6.56 3.90 23.78
CA ARG A 298 6.90 3.32 22.47
C ARG A 298 5.98 3.80 21.35
N LEU A 299 4.98 4.63 21.65
CA LEU A 299 4.15 5.25 20.61
C LEU A 299 5.00 6.14 19.71
N GLY A 300 4.72 6.09 18.40
CA GLY A 300 5.30 6.97 17.40
C GLY A 300 4.41 8.19 17.18
N GLY A 301 5.02 9.31 16.83
CA GLY A 301 4.33 10.51 16.37
C GLY A 301 4.76 10.87 14.96
N ALA A 302 3.82 11.30 14.14
CA ALA A 302 4.11 11.82 12.81
C ALA A 302 3.27 13.04 12.48
N LEU A 303 3.88 13.95 11.72
CA LEU A 303 3.25 15.15 11.18
C LEU A 303 3.49 15.17 9.68
N ARG A 304 2.48 15.60 8.92
CA ARG A 304 2.60 15.87 7.50
C ARG A 304 1.81 17.12 7.13
N ALA A 305 2.37 17.95 6.26
CA ALA A 305 1.67 19.04 5.60
C ALA A 305 1.82 18.88 4.09
N GLU A 306 0.74 19.04 3.36
CA GLU A 306 0.68 19.07 1.89
C GLU A 306 0.13 20.43 1.49
N VAL A 307 0.77 21.09 0.52
CA VAL A 307 0.36 22.40 0.03
C VAL A 307 0.36 22.41 -1.49
N LEU A 308 -0.69 23.00 -2.06
CA LEU A 308 -0.78 23.29 -3.48
C LEU A 308 -0.19 24.69 -3.77
N LEU A 309 0.87 24.76 -4.58
CA LEU A 309 1.50 26.00 -5.02
C LEU A 309 1.49 26.07 -6.56
N GLY A 310 0.51 26.77 -7.11
CA GLY A 310 0.28 26.78 -8.55
C GLY A 310 -0.12 25.38 -9.04
N PRO A 311 0.56 24.81 -10.05
CA PRO A 311 0.30 23.44 -10.49
C PRO A 311 1.03 22.38 -9.65
N ALA A 312 1.92 22.78 -8.74
CA ALA A 312 2.75 21.86 -7.97
C ALA A 312 2.15 21.53 -6.62
N GLU A 313 2.25 20.27 -6.20
CA GLU A 313 1.96 19.82 -4.84
C GLU A 313 3.28 19.59 -4.11
N LEU A 314 3.39 20.12 -2.89
CA LEU A 314 4.56 19.94 -2.03
C LEU A 314 4.15 19.31 -0.71
N GLY A 315 4.81 18.23 -0.33
CA GLY A 315 4.66 17.54 0.94
C GLY A 315 5.89 17.72 1.82
N ALA A 316 5.65 17.92 3.12
CA ALA A 316 6.68 17.84 4.15
C ALA A 316 6.21 16.92 5.27
N SER A 317 7.07 16.01 5.71
CA SER A 317 6.74 15.02 6.75
C SER A 317 7.86 14.88 7.78
N ALA A 318 7.47 14.58 9.01
CA ALA A 318 8.38 14.27 10.10
C ALA A 318 7.82 13.14 10.95
N VAL A 319 8.67 12.19 11.32
CA VAL A 319 8.30 11.00 12.12
C VAL A 319 9.32 10.77 13.22
N ALA A 320 8.84 10.50 14.42
CA ALA A 320 9.67 10.15 15.57
C ALA A 320 9.00 9.04 16.38
N GLN A 321 9.79 8.04 16.80
CA GLN A 321 9.36 6.99 17.72
C GLN A 321 10.54 6.65 18.63
N ASN A 322 10.27 6.42 19.91
CA ASN A 322 11.32 6.07 20.85
C ASN A 322 11.98 4.74 20.46
N GLY A 323 13.32 4.70 20.43
CA GLY A 323 14.09 3.56 19.91
C GLY A 323 14.29 3.56 18.39
N ARG A 324 13.79 4.59 17.68
CA ARG A 324 14.00 4.79 16.23
C ARG A 324 14.74 6.09 15.96
N LYS A 325 15.48 6.13 14.86
CA LYS A 325 16.00 7.39 14.32
C LYS A 325 14.85 8.23 13.76
N PRO A 326 14.80 9.55 14.05
CA PRO A 326 13.80 10.43 13.45
C PRO A 326 14.00 10.49 11.94
N ARG A 327 12.88 10.63 11.21
CA ARG A 327 12.82 10.61 9.74
C ARG A 327 12.12 11.87 9.28
N PHE A 328 12.69 12.53 8.27
CA PHE A 328 12.13 13.73 7.67
C PHE A 328 12.00 13.52 6.18
N GLY A 329 10.88 13.95 5.60
CA GLY A 329 10.57 13.75 4.19
C GLY A 329 10.15 15.05 3.56
N LEU A 330 10.60 15.26 2.33
CA LEU A 330 10.08 16.28 1.43
C LEU A 330 9.70 15.59 0.12
N ASP A 331 8.56 15.95 -0.43
CA ASP A 331 8.09 15.44 -1.71
C ASP A 331 7.48 16.57 -2.53
N VAL A 332 7.63 16.46 -3.85
CA VAL A 332 7.05 17.41 -4.80
C VAL A 332 6.56 16.64 -6.02
N SER A 333 5.42 17.06 -6.56
CA SER A 333 4.92 16.64 -7.86
C SER A 333 4.40 17.85 -8.60
N SER A 334 4.58 17.89 -9.92
CA SER A 334 4.04 18.94 -10.77
C SER A 334 3.93 18.44 -12.20
N PRO A 335 2.90 18.85 -12.95
CA PRO A 335 2.99 18.82 -14.40
C PRO A 335 4.02 19.87 -14.86
N LEU A 336 4.86 19.50 -15.83
CA LEU A 336 5.84 20.33 -16.51
C LEU A 336 5.72 20.10 -18.02
N GLY A 337 4.88 20.92 -18.66
CA GLY A 337 4.55 20.75 -20.07
C GLY A 337 3.83 19.41 -20.29
N PRO A 338 4.34 18.53 -21.18
CA PRO A 338 3.73 17.22 -21.41
C PRO A 338 4.13 16.15 -20.37
N LEU A 339 5.02 16.48 -19.43
CA LEU A 339 5.55 15.55 -18.45
C LEU A 339 4.92 15.74 -17.08
N ASP A 340 4.54 14.66 -16.42
CA ASP A 340 4.26 14.68 -14.98
C ASP A 340 5.53 14.31 -14.24
N VAL A 341 6.13 15.25 -13.51
CA VAL A 341 7.37 15.01 -12.77
C VAL A 341 7.12 14.92 -11.28
N TYR A 342 7.96 14.16 -10.60
CA TYR A 342 7.93 14.04 -9.15
C TYR A 342 9.33 13.80 -8.58
N ALA A 343 9.52 14.21 -7.33
CA ALA A 343 10.71 13.91 -6.56
C ALA A 343 10.39 13.77 -5.07
N GLU A 344 11.17 12.95 -4.39
CA GLU A 344 11.13 12.75 -2.95
C GLU A 344 12.55 12.78 -2.37
N VAL A 345 12.70 13.32 -1.17
CA VAL A 345 13.92 13.25 -0.37
C VAL A 345 13.56 12.84 1.04
N ALA A 346 14.13 11.73 1.50
CA ALA A 346 14.10 11.31 2.89
C ALA A 346 15.45 11.58 3.57
N LEU A 347 15.43 12.22 4.73
CA LEU A 347 16.58 12.51 5.57
C LEU A 347 16.44 11.76 6.89
N LYS A 348 17.50 11.04 7.26
CA LYS A 348 17.63 10.26 8.49
C LYS A 348 18.98 10.57 9.13
N GLU A 349 19.08 10.48 10.45
CA GLU A 349 20.38 10.58 11.14
C GLU A 349 20.93 9.19 11.42
N GLY A 350 22.00 8.81 10.72
CA GLY A 350 22.58 7.48 10.76
C GLY A 350 21.64 6.39 10.23
N THR A 351 21.71 5.21 10.83
CA THR A 351 20.88 4.04 10.49
C THR A 351 20.36 3.39 11.77
N ASP A 352 19.25 2.64 11.69
CA ASP A 352 18.72 1.89 12.84
C ASP A 352 19.50 0.57 13.04
N ARG A 353 20.17 0.07 11.99
CA ARG A 353 21.04 -1.12 12.01
C ARG A 353 22.46 -0.80 11.54
N PRO A 354 23.48 -1.54 11.99
CA PRO A 354 24.82 -1.36 11.45
C PRO A 354 24.87 -1.69 9.95
N LEU A 355 25.63 -0.89 9.22
CA LEU A 355 26.08 -1.19 7.87
C LEU A 355 27.41 -1.94 7.94
N TYR A 356 27.78 -2.63 6.87
CA TYR A 356 28.99 -3.45 6.84
C TYR A 356 29.93 -2.93 5.77
N ARG A 357 31.20 -2.64 6.11
CA ARG A 357 32.23 -2.37 5.10
C ARG A 357 32.83 -3.70 4.67
N ILE A 358 32.55 -4.07 3.43
CA ILE A 358 33.00 -5.33 2.86
C ILE A 358 34.03 -4.98 1.78
N PRO A 359 35.31 -5.30 1.98
CA PRO A 359 36.35 -5.05 0.99
C PRO A 359 35.99 -5.65 -0.37
N GLU A 360 36.32 -4.95 -1.46
CA GLU A 360 36.21 -5.52 -2.80
C GLU A 360 37.09 -6.77 -2.88
N GLY A 361 36.58 -7.87 -3.43
CA GLY A 361 37.31 -9.14 -3.48
C GLY A 361 37.00 -10.13 -2.36
N THR A 362 36.28 -9.73 -1.31
CA THR A 362 35.93 -10.57 -0.14
C THR A 362 35.06 -11.79 -0.44
N THR A 363 35.65 -12.97 -0.56
CA THR A 363 34.91 -14.21 -0.79
C THR A 363 34.18 -14.70 0.47
N LEU A 364 33.26 -15.65 0.33
CA LEU A 364 32.66 -16.37 1.46
C LEU A 364 33.73 -17.08 2.30
N GLU A 365 34.82 -17.54 1.68
CA GLU A 365 35.97 -18.16 2.34
C GLU A 365 36.72 -17.15 3.21
N ASP A 366 36.96 -15.94 2.68
CA ASP A 366 37.65 -14.87 3.40
C ASP A 366 36.89 -14.41 4.66
N ILE A 367 35.56 -14.39 4.58
CA ILE A 367 34.65 -14.09 5.69
C ILE A 367 34.69 -15.20 6.73
N ALA A 368 34.62 -16.45 6.27
CA ALA A 368 34.57 -17.64 7.11
C ALA A 368 35.85 -17.88 7.93
N GLN A 369 37.01 -17.56 7.36
CA GLN A 369 38.32 -17.87 7.95
C GLN A 369 38.91 -16.74 8.82
N ASN A 370 38.10 -15.74 9.20
CA ASN A 370 38.52 -14.54 9.96
C ASN A 370 39.53 -13.61 9.24
N GLY A 371 39.78 -13.81 7.94
CA GLY A 371 40.82 -13.10 7.19
C GLY A 371 40.43 -11.71 6.71
N VAL A 372 39.13 -11.46 6.52
CA VAL A 372 38.61 -10.12 6.19
C VAL A 372 37.87 -9.54 7.38
N GLN A 373 38.41 -8.46 7.96
CA GLN A 373 37.71 -7.67 8.97
C GLN A 373 36.56 -6.92 8.30
N VAL A 374 35.39 -7.56 8.23
CA VAL A 374 34.14 -6.85 7.89
C VAL A 374 33.81 -5.92 9.05
N GLU A 375 33.98 -4.61 8.83
CA GLU A 375 33.71 -3.61 9.84
C GLU A 375 32.21 -3.29 9.88
N ALA A 376 31.56 -3.56 11.01
CA ALA A 376 30.22 -3.07 11.28
C ALA A 376 30.30 -1.62 11.77
N TYR A 377 29.58 -0.69 11.12
CA TYR A 377 29.57 0.73 11.49
C TYR A 377 28.17 1.33 11.35
N ILE A 378 27.91 2.38 12.13
CA ILE A 378 26.72 3.23 11.96
C ILE A 378 27.22 4.56 11.38
N PRO A 379 26.75 4.99 10.19
CA PRO A 379 27.19 6.25 9.61
C PRO A 379 26.82 7.41 10.53
N SER A 380 27.76 8.34 10.71
CA SER A 380 27.53 9.59 11.43
C SER A 380 26.88 10.62 10.50
N GLY A 381 25.93 11.39 11.00
CA GLY A 381 25.30 12.48 10.27
C GLY A 381 24.09 12.05 9.43
N LEU A 382 23.73 12.88 8.45
CA LEU A 382 22.53 12.67 7.62
C LEU A 382 22.77 11.62 6.53
N THR A 383 21.83 10.70 6.38
CA THR A 383 21.80 9.61 5.39
C THR A 383 20.63 9.84 4.41
N PRO A 384 20.80 10.71 3.40
CA PRO A 384 19.74 11.01 2.44
C PRO A 384 19.41 9.80 1.54
N GLN A 385 18.13 9.65 1.26
CA GLN A 385 17.59 8.82 0.18
C GLN A 385 16.72 9.69 -0.72
N MET A 386 16.84 9.55 -2.03
CA MET A 386 16.15 10.41 -2.99
C MET A 386 15.55 9.58 -4.11
N THR A 387 14.32 9.89 -4.50
CA THR A 387 13.69 9.41 -5.72
C THR A 387 13.35 10.60 -6.61
N ALA A 388 13.49 10.45 -7.92
CA ALA A 388 12.94 11.39 -8.89
C ALA A 388 12.50 10.64 -10.14
N GLY A 389 11.39 11.06 -10.73
CA GLY A 389 10.85 10.43 -11.93
C GLY A 389 10.00 11.37 -12.77
N ALA A 390 9.68 10.89 -13.96
CA ALA A 390 8.85 11.59 -14.93
C ALA A 390 7.97 10.60 -15.69
N ASN A 391 6.73 10.98 -15.96
CA ASN A 391 5.81 10.26 -16.83
C ASN A 391 5.50 11.10 -18.06
N TYR A 392 5.39 10.45 -19.21
CA TYR A 392 4.89 11.01 -20.44
C TYR A 392 3.71 10.17 -20.92
N SER A 393 2.55 10.80 -20.95
CA SER A 393 1.31 10.20 -21.46
C SER A 393 1.09 10.66 -22.89
N PHE A 394 1.00 9.73 -23.84
CA PHE A 394 0.83 10.07 -25.25
C PHE A 394 -0.22 9.20 -25.93
N PRO A 395 -1.08 9.79 -26.78
CA PRO A 395 -1.98 9.02 -27.61
C PRO A 395 -1.17 8.30 -28.70
N TYR A 396 -1.55 7.07 -29.02
CA TYR A 396 -1.00 6.34 -30.17
C TYR A 396 -2.09 5.71 -31.06
N GLY A 397 -3.35 6.01 -30.76
CA GLY A 397 -4.55 5.65 -31.53
C GLY A 397 -5.70 6.60 -31.16
N GLU A 398 -6.87 6.46 -31.80
CA GLU A 398 -7.99 7.39 -31.62
C GLU A 398 -8.52 7.43 -30.18
N ASN A 399 -8.46 6.30 -29.46
CA ASN A 399 -8.91 6.16 -28.07
C ASN A 399 -7.86 5.45 -27.19
N ASP A 400 -6.62 5.38 -27.67
CA ASP A 400 -5.55 4.61 -27.05
C ASP A 400 -4.50 5.53 -26.43
N LEU A 401 -4.22 5.33 -25.14
CA LEU A 401 -3.21 6.07 -24.38
C LEU A 401 -2.10 5.12 -23.92
N ALA A 402 -0.86 5.56 -24.12
CA ALA A 402 0.31 4.93 -23.54
C ALA A 402 0.92 5.86 -22.48
N VAL A 403 1.45 5.26 -21.41
CA VAL A 403 2.23 5.98 -20.40
C VAL A 403 3.64 5.41 -20.37
N LEU A 404 4.62 6.23 -20.72
CA LEU A 404 6.04 5.94 -20.54
C LEU A 404 6.52 6.65 -19.28
N GLY A 405 7.17 5.94 -18.38
CA GLY A 405 7.77 6.54 -17.19
C GLY A 405 9.19 6.08 -16.94
N VAL A 406 9.94 6.94 -16.29
CA VAL A 406 11.29 6.66 -15.79
C VAL A 406 11.41 7.12 -14.35
N GLU A 407 12.12 6.36 -13.53
CA GLU A 407 12.37 6.69 -12.13
C GLU A 407 13.82 6.37 -11.77
N TYR A 408 14.46 7.27 -11.02
CA TYR A 408 15.80 7.09 -10.48
C TYR A 408 15.76 7.16 -8.96
N PHE A 409 16.48 6.25 -8.32
CA PHE A 409 16.59 6.21 -6.87
C PHE A 409 18.06 6.22 -6.43
N PHE A 410 18.36 7.09 -5.46
CA PHE A 410 19.66 7.24 -4.81
C PHE A 410 19.55 6.90 -3.32
N ASN A 411 20.47 6.06 -2.85
CA ASN A 411 20.61 5.68 -1.46
C ASN A 411 22.04 5.95 -0.97
N SER A 412 22.23 6.99 -0.15
CA SER A 412 23.58 7.36 0.34
C SER A 412 24.29 6.27 1.13
N THR A 413 23.53 5.41 1.82
CA THR A 413 24.03 4.27 2.59
C THR A 413 24.11 2.98 1.77
N GLY A 414 23.77 3.03 0.48
CA GLY A 414 23.81 1.89 -0.42
C GLY A 414 25.22 1.49 -0.83
N TYR A 415 25.37 0.19 -1.10
CA TYR A 415 26.58 -0.45 -1.60
C TYR A 415 26.83 -0.08 -3.07
N THR A 416 28.10 0.06 -3.44
CA THR A 416 28.53 0.38 -4.81
C THR A 416 28.79 -0.85 -5.68
N GLY A 417 28.52 -2.05 -5.17
CA GLY A 417 28.72 -3.32 -5.87
C GLY A 417 28.16 -4.51 -5.09
N SER A 418 28.25 -5.71 -5.69
CA SER A 418 27.58 -6.92 -5.20
C SER A 418 28.40 -7.84 -4.29
N PHE A 419 29.67 -7.52 -4.03
CA PHE A 419 30.65 -8.47 -3.48
C PHE A 419 30.24 -9.07 -2.12
N GLY A 420 29.47 -8.32 -1.33
CA GLY A 420 29.12 -8.69 0.04
C GLY A 420 27.71 -9.23 0.27
N TYR A 421 26.89 -9.41 -0.77
CA TYR A 421 25.48 -9.76 -0.58
C TYR A 421 25.22 -11.07 0.18
N PRO A 422 25.97 -12.16 -0.03
CA PRO A 422 25.83 -13.37 0.80
C PRO A 422 26.05 -13.09 2.28
N TYR A 423 27.03 -12.23 2.61
CA TYR A 423 27.26 -11.81 4.00
C TYR A 423 26.08 -11.02 4.57
N LEU A 424 25.50 -10.11 3.78
CA LEU A 424 24.34 -9.34 4.21
C LEU A 424 23.13 -10.24 4.48
N LEU A 425 22.93 -11.31 3.70
CA LEU A 425 21.90 -12.32 3.96
C LEU A 425 22.14 -13.02 5.30
N LEU A 426 23.38 -13.44 5.56
CA LEU A 426 23.75 -14.07 6.84
C LEU A 426 23.60 -13.15 8.05
N LYS A 427 23.71 -11.82 7.85
CA LYS A 427 23.53 -10.81 8.89
C LYS A 427 22.14 -10.19 8.94
N ASP A 428 21.19 -10.73 8.18
CA ASP A 428 19.81 -10.22 8.14
C ASP A 428 19.76 -8.71 7.79
N ALA A 429 20.69 -8.30 6.92
CA ALA A 429 20.93 -6.94 6.46
C ALA A 429 20.74 -6.80 4.95
N PHE A 430 20.28 -7.86 4.28
CA PHE A 430 19.95 -7.83 2.86
C PHE A 430 18.54 -7.26 2.66
N ASN A 431 18.42 -6.05 2.11
CA ASN A 431 17.14 -5.38 1.90
C ASN A 431 16.89 -5.10 0.40
N PRO A 432 16.15 -5.98 -0.30
CA PRO A 432 15.91 -5.87 -1.73
C PRO A 432 15.40 -4.49 -2.16
N LEU A 433 15.83 -4.04 -3.35
CA LEU A 433 15.58 -2.75 -3.99
C LEU A 433 16.16 -1.53 -3.27
N TYR A 434 16.85 -1.71 -2.14
CA TYR A 434 17.47 -0.64 -1.36
C TYR A 434 18.93 -0.96 -0.94
N LEU A 435 19.54 -2.00 -1.51
CA LEU A 435 20.94 -2.38 -1.29
C LEU A 435 21.93 -1.46 -1.99
N GLY A 436 21.73 -1.24 -3.28
CA GLY A 436 22.58 -0.44 -4.13
C GLY A 436 22.51 1.05 -3.77
N ARG A 437 23.56 1.79 -4.14
CA ARG A 437 23.58 3.25 -4.04
C ARG A 437 22.71 3.92 -5.09
N HIS A 438 22.62 3.30 -6.26
CA HIS A 438 21.97 3.81 -7.45
C HIS A 438 21.08 2.75 -8.06
N TYR A 439 19.84 3.13 -8.33
CA TYR A 439 18.85 2.34 -9.03
C TYR A 439 18.18 3.15 -10.12
N GLY A 440 17.66 2.45 -11.12
CA GLY A 440 16.86 3.05 -12.18
C GLY A 440 15.72 2.13 -12.61
N ALA A 441 14.62 2.72 -13.02
CA ALA A 441 13.48 2.05 -13.59
C ALA A 441 13.00 2.75 -14.86
N ALA A 442 12.47 1.96 -15.78
CA ALA A 442 11.71 2.44 -16.92
C ALA A 442 10.48 1.55 -17.09
N TYR A 443 9.33 2.13 -17.42
CA TYR A 443 8.09 1.38 -17.60
C TYR A 443 7.22 1.95 -18.71
N LEU A 444 6.47 1.07 -19.36
CA LEU A 444 5.49 1.38 -20.38
C LEU A 444 4.18 0.69 -20.00
N PHE A 445 3.13 1.48 -19.87
CA PHE A 445 1.78 0.99 -19.67
C PHE A 445 0.93 1.26 -20.90
N LEU A 446 0.24 0.23 -21.37
CA LEU A 446 -0.74 0.29 -22.45
C LEU A 446 -2.08 -0.18 -21.89
N ASP A 447 -3.03 0.74 -21.75
CA ASP A 447 -4.39 0.37 -21.34
C ASP A 447 -5.24 0.00 -22.56
N ARG A 448 -5.73 -1.24 -22.60
CA ARG A 448 -6.76 -1.68 -23.55
C ARG A 448 -6.46 -1.30 -25.02
N PRO A 449 -5.30 -1.70 -25.58
CA PRO A 449 -4.80 -1.17 -26.82
C PRO A 449 -5.59 -1.64 -28.05
N GLY A 450 -6.09 -0.72 -28.85
CA GLY A 450 -6.73 -0.98 -30.14
C GLY A 450 -7.86 -2.01 -30.04
N PRO A 451 -7.81 -3.16 -30.75
CA PRO A 451 -8.86 -4.17 -30.67
C PRO A 451 -8.88 -4.95 -29.34
N LEU A 452 -7.88 -4.77 -28.47
CA LEU A 452 -7.75 -5.49 -27.21
C LEU A 452 -8.41 -4.73 -26.05
N GLU A 453 -9.67 -4.35 -26.21
CA GLU A 453 -10.43 -3.50 -25.26
C GLU A 453 -10.59 -4.08 -23.84
N ARG A 454 -10.19 -5.34 -23.62
CA ARG A 454 -10.26 -6.03 -22.33
C ARG A 454 -8.89 -6.41 -21.78
N THR A 455 -7.80 -5.99 -22.42
CA THR A 455 -6.45 -6.41 -22.07
C THR A 455 -5.55 -5.20 -21.83
N SER A 456 -4.85 -5.14 -20.71
CA SER A 456 -3.85 -4.10 -20.46
C SER A 456 -2.47 -4.73 -20.31
N PHE A 457 -1.44 -4.00 -20.75
CA PHE A 457 -0.05 -4.43 -20.73
C PHE A 457 0.78 -3.48 -19.86
N ASN A 458 1.65 -4.04 -19.03
CA ASN A 458 2.62 -3.27 -18.28
C ASN A 458 4.00 -3.92 -18.45
N LEU A 459 4.89 -3.24 -19.17
CA LEU A 459 6.28 -3.62 -19.32
C LEU A 459 7.11 -2.72 -18.43
N PHE A 460 7.97 -3.28 -17.59
CA PHE A 460 8.93 -2.47 -16.84
C PHE A 460 10.28 -3.17 -16.71
N THR A 461 11.31 -2.35 -16.57
CA THR A 461 12.69 -2.76 -16.30
C THR A 461 13.13 -2.07 -15.02
N LEU A 462 13.62 -2.85 -14.06
CA LEU A 462 14.31 -2.35 -12.86
C LEU A 462 15.79 -2.72 -12.94
N GLY A 463 16.64 -1.82 -12.47
CA GLY A 463 18.08 -2.03 -12.44
C GLY A 463 18.72 -1.52 -11.16
N ASN A 464 19.58 -2.34 -10.56
CA ASN A 464 20.55 -1.89 -9.58
C ASN A 464 21.78 -1.45 -10.38
N LEU A 465 21.89 -0.14 -10.59
CA LEU A 465 22.95 0.44 -11.42
C LEU A 465 24.33 0.32 -10.75
N SER A 466 24.35 0.09 -9.43
CA SER A 466 25.59 -0.04 -8.65
C SER A 466 26.25 -1.40 -8.91
N ASP A 467 25.47 -2.48 -8.94
CA ASP A 467 25.99 -3.81 -9.24
C ASP A 467 25.80 -4.27 -10.70
N ARG A 468 25.05 -3.49 -11.51
CA ARG A 468 24.75 -3.77 -12.92
C ARG A 468 23.95 -5.06 -13.11
N SER A 469 23.00 -5.32 -12.22
CA SER A 469 21.97 -6.35 -12.38
C SER A 469 20.63 -5.71 -12.69
N PHE A 470 19.80 -6.43 -13.46
CA PHE A 470 18.54 -5.92 -13.98
C PHE A 470 17.48 -7.03 -14.03
N THR A 471 16.22 -6.62 -13.94
CA THR A 471 15.06 -7.45 -14.25
C THR A 471 14.12 -6.70 -15.18
N THR A 472 13.65 -7.38 -16.23
CA THR A 472 12.60 -6.86 -17.11
C THR A 472 11.41 -7.79 -17.04
N ARG A 473 10.22 -7.22 -16.86
CA ARG A 473 8.98 -7.98 -16.70
C ARG A 473 7.86 -7.38 -17.53
N LEU A 474 7.16 -8.24 -18.25
CA LEU A 474 5.90 -7.96 -18.92
C LEU A 474 4.76 -8.58 -18.12
N ASN A 475 3.80 -7.75 -17.74
CA ASN A 475 2.53 -8.14 -17.15
C ASN A 475 1.42 -7.96 -18.19
N VAL A 476 0.48 -8.91 -18.20
CA VAL A 476 -0.73 -8.90 -19.02
C VAL A 476 -1.91 -9.12 -18.09
N MET A 477 -2.91 -8.24 -18.16
CA MET A 477 -4.16 -8.37 -17.41
C MET A 477 -5.32 -8.39 -18.40
N HIS A 478 -6.13 -9.44 -18.40
CA HIS A 478 -7.25 -9.62 -19.31
C HIS A 478 -8.56 -9.84 -18.54
N ARG A 479 -9.56 -8.96 -18.74
CA ARG A 479 -10.89 -9.11 -18.17
C ARG A 479 -11.70 -10.13 -18.99
N ALA A 480 -11.61 -11.40 -18.60
CA ALA A 480 -12.27 -12.51 -19.30
C ALA A 480 -13.80 -12.46 -19.14
N LEU A 481 -14.29 -12.19 -17.93
CA LEU A 481 -15.71 -11.97 -17.60
C LEU A 481 -15.87 -10.70 -16.76
N THR A 482 -17.10 -10.26 -16.52
CA THR A 482 -17.42 -9.02 -15.78
C THR A 482 -16.61 -8.87 -14.48
N TYR A 483 -16.51 -9.95 -13.70
CA TYR A 483 -15.79 -9.97 -12.43
C TYR A 483 -14.51 -10.83 -12.45
N LEU A 484 -14.22 -11.52 -13.57
CA LEU A 484 -13.07 -12.42 -13.68
C LEU A 484 -11.95 -11.78 -14.49
N THR A 485 -10.80 -11.58 -13.86
CA THR A 485 -9.56 -11.16 -14.49
C THR A 485 -8.57 -12.32 -14.55
N VAL A 486 -8.02 -12.56 -15.74
CA VAL A 486 -6.87 -13.44 -15.95
C VAL A 486 -5.62 -12.58 -16.00
N GLU A 487 -4.62 -12.93 -15.21
CA GLU A 487 -3.33 -12.25 -15.17
C GLU A 487 -2.23 -13.20 -15.60
N ALA A 488 -1.24 -12.69 -16.32
CA ALA A 488 -0.05 -13.44 -16.67
C ALA A 488 1.16 -12.51 -16.64
N TYR A 489 2.33 -13.06 -16.36
CA TYR A 489 3.57 -12.35 -16.49
C TYR A 489 4.73 -13.25 -16.89
N GLY A 490 5.69 -12.63 -17.56
CA GLY A 490 7.02 -13.19 -17.78
C GLY A 490 8.08 -12.15 -17.41
N SER A 491 9.12 -12.60 -16.73
CA SER A 491 10.27 -11.75 -16.38
C SER A 491 11.59 -12.46 -16.68
N VAL A 492 12.61 -11.66 -16.96
CA VAL A 492 13.97 -12.11 -17.22
C VAL A 492 14.94 -11.30 -16.39
N ASN A 493 15.84 -11.99 -15.71
CA ASN A 493 16.91 -11.42 -14.89
C ASN A 493 18.24 -11.51 -15.63
N TYR A 494 18.95 -10.39 -15.78
CA TYR A 494 20.18 -10.29 -16.57
C TYR A 494 21.17 -9.28 -15.97
N GLY A 495 22.38 -9.23 -16.53
CA GLY A 495 23.51 -8.48 -15.97
C GLY A 495 24.43 -9.32 -15.09
N ARG A 496 25.06 -8.68 -14.10
CA ARG A 496 26.12 -9.27 -13.27
C ARG A 496 25.62 -10.41 -12.38
N ARG A 497 26.14 -11.63 -12.57
CA ARG A 497 25.94 -12.77 -11.64
C ARG A 497 26.44 -12.41 -10.23
N GLY A 498 25.67 -12.75 -9.21
CA GLY A 498 25.90 -12.34 -7.82
C GLY A 498 25.37 -10.93 -7.50
N GLY A 499 24.96 -10.14 -8.50
CA GLY A 499 24.23 -8.89 -8.30
C GLY A 499 22.80 -9.14 -7.80
N GLU A 500 22.11 -8.09 -7.38
CA GLU A 500 20.85 -8.21 -6.65
C GLU A 500 19.76 -8.97 -7.43
N PHE A 501 19.56 -8.62 -8.70
CA PHE A 501 18.58 -9.30 -9.56
C PHE A 501 19.09 -10.64 -10.10
N ARG A 502 20.38 -10.94 -9.94
CA ARG A 502 21.00 -12.21 -10.34
C ARG A 502 21.76 -12.84 -9.18
N LEU A 503 21.16 -12.80 -7.99
CA LEU A 503 21.82 -13.22 -6.76
C LEU A 503 22.22 -14.69 -6.89
N ALA A 504 23.50 -14.96 -6.67
CA ALA A 504 24.07 -16.29 -6.67
C ALA A 504 25.01 -16.41 -5.47
N VAL A 505 25.02 -17.59 -4.87
CA VAL A 505 25.87 -17.91 -3.73
C VAL A 505 26.58 -19.21 -4.05
N ASP A 506 27.90 -19.18 -4.11
CA ASP A 506 28.69 -20.37 -4.38
C ASP A 506 29.56 -20.64 -3.14
N VAL A 507 29.24 -21.71 -2.40
CA VAL A 507 30.02 -22.19 -1.25
C VAL A 507 30.86 -23.40 -1.68
N PRO A 508 32.19 -23.27 -1.71
CA PRO A 508 33.08 -24.34 -2.16
C PRO A 508 33.23 -25.46 -1.12
N GLU A 509 33.71 -26.62 -1.57
CA GLU A 509 34.04 -27.74 -0.69
C GLU A 509 35.20 -27.39 0.25
N GLY A 510 35.12 -27.85 1.49
CA GLY A 510 36.20 -27.67 2.47
C GLY A 510 36.16 -26.33 3.23
N LEU A 511 35.11 -25.52 3.07
CA LEU A 511 34.90 -24.33 3.89
C LEU A 511 34.68 -24.72 5.36
N VAL A 512 35.47 -24.17 6.27
CA VAL A 512 35.33 -24.37 7.73
C VAL A 512 35.04 -23.02 8.38
N VAL A 513 33.92 -22.92 9.10
CA VAL A 513 33.52 -21.75 9.90
C VAL A 513 33.44 -22.17 11.35
N ASP A 514 34.15 -21.47 12.25
CA ASP A 514 34.18 -21.76 13.69
C ASP A 514 34.47 -23.24 14.02
N GLY A 515 35.34 -23.86 13.23
CA GLY A 515 35.73 -25.27 13.38
C GLY A 515 34.68 -26.29 12.88
N GLN A 516 33.57 -25.83 12.29
CA GLN A 516 32.57 -26.69 11.66
C GLN A 516 32.69 -26.63 10.13
N PRO A 517 32.78 -27.78 9.43
CA PRO A 517 32.76 -27.81 7.98
C PRO A 517 31.36 -27.42 7.47
N ILE A 518 31.29 -26.44 6.58
CA ILE A 518 30.08 -26.10 5.85
C ILE A 518 30.05 -26.96 4.58
N PRO A 519 29.01 -27.77 4.34
CA PRO A 519 28.86 -28.51 3.09
C PRO A 519 28.88 -27.56 1.89
N ALA A 520 29.51 -27.97 0.80
CA ALA A 520 29.42 -27.23 -0.44
C ALA A 520 27.96 -27.12 -0.88
N PHE A 521 27.54 -25.92 -1.24
CA PHE A 521 26.25 -25.70 -1.87
C PHE A 521 26.34 -24.50 -2.83
N SER A 522 25.52 -24.52 -3.87
CA SER A 522 25.39 -23.41 -4.80
C SER A 522 23.93 -23.02 -4.90
N ILE A 523 23.67 -21.72 -4.73
CA ILE A 523 22.41 -21.08 -5.08
C ILE A 523 22.62 -20.47 -6.47
N PRO A 524 22.02 -21.06 -7.52
CA PRO A 524 22.20 -20.56 -8.88
C PRO A 524 21.50 -19.22 -9.08
N ALA A 525 22.07 -18.38 -9.96
CA ALA A 525 21.46 -17.10 -10.29
C ALA A 525 20.08 -17.30 -10.95
N PRO A 526 19.05 -16.54 -10.55
CA PRO A 526 17.78 -16.55 -11.25
C PRO A 526 17.94 -16.04 -12.70
N THR A 527 17.16 -16.60 -13.62
CA THR A 527 17.21 -16.27 -15.05
C THR A 527 15.86 -15.77 -15.55
N PHE A 528 14.76 -16.42 -15.17
CA PHE A 528 13.43 -16.01 -15.57
C PHE A 528 12.39 -16.39 -14.53
N GLN A 529 11.25 -15.72 -14.56
CA GLN A 529 10.06 -16.11 -13.80
C GLN A 529 8.85 -16.01 -14.70
N LEU A 530 7.99 -17.02 -14.65
CA LEU A 530 6.69 -17.01 -15.30
C LEU A 530 5.62 -17.19 -14.23
N GLY A 531 4.50 -16.48 -14.38
CA GLY A 531 3.36 -16.73 -13.52
C GLY A 531 2.05 -16.34 -14.18
N ALA A 532 0.97 -16.86 -13.62
CA ALA A 532 -0.39 -16.61 -14.04
C ALA A 532 -1.31 -16.56 -12.82
N GLY A 533 -2.43 -15.89 -12.95
CA GLY A 533 -3.43 -15.81 -11.89
C GLY A 533 -4.84 -15.58 -12.40
N LEU A 534 -5.80 -15.88 -11.52
CA LEU A 534 -7.22 -15.67 -11.70
C LEU A 534 -7.70 -14.85 -10.51
N ARG A 535 -8.22 -13.65 -10.78
CA ARG A 535 -8.77 -12.76 -9.76
C ARG A 535 -10.26 -12.57 -9.99
N ILE A 536 -11.02 -12.78 -8.93
CA ILE A 536 -12.43 -12.38 -8.81
C ILE A 536 -12.49 -11.23 -7.81
N SER A 537 -13.17 -10.15 -8.18
CA SER A 537 -13.46 -9.01 -7.30
C SER A 537 -14.98 -8.86 -7.19
N LEU A 538 -15.49 -8.86 -5.95
CA LEU A 538 -16.90 -8.79 -5.60
C LEU A 538 -17.21 -7.51 -4.83
#